data_AF-K1SJQ2-F1
#
_entry.id   AF-K1SJQ2-F1
#
_cell.length_a   1.000
_cell.length_b   1.000
_cell.length_c   1.000
_cell.angle_alpha   90.00
_cell.angle_beta   90.00
_cell.angle_gamma   90.00
#
_symmetry.space_group_name_H-M   'P 1'
#
loop_
_entity.id
_entity.type
_entity.pdbx_description
1 polymer ?
#
loop_
_entity_poly.entity_id
_entity_poly.type
_entity_poly.pdbx_seq_one_letter_code
_entity_poly.pdbx_strand_id
1 'polypeptide(L)'
;MLQSNKITALYCRLSQEDMQAGESGSIQHQKMILQRYADEHHFLNTKFFVDDGFSGVSFEREGLQAMLQEVEAGRVATVITKDLSRLGRNYLKTGELIEIVFPENGVRYIAINDGVDTAREDNEFTPLRNWFNEFYARDTSKKIRAVKQAQAQKGERVNGEYPYGYIPDPNNRHHLIPDPETAPIVKQVFRYVC
;
A
#
# COMPACT_ATOMS: atom_id res chain seq x y z
N MET A 1 -19.33 6.56 23.44
CA MET A 1 -18.75 6.33 22.10
C MET A 1 -18.29 7.67 21.57
N LEU A 2 -16.99 7.94 21.56
CA LEU A 2 -16.45 9.19 21.02
C LEU A 2 -16.60 9.15 19.50
N GLN A 3 -17.63 9.80 18.96
CA GLN A 3 -17.63 10.14 17.54
C GLN A 3 -16.43 11.06 17.32
N SER A 4 -15.38 10.53 16.70
CA SER A 4 -14.20 11.29 16.36
C SER A 4 -14.64 12.41 15.43
N ASN A 5 -14.28 13.66 15.73
CA ASN A 5 -14.61 14.86 14.93
C ASN A 5 -13.87 14.90 13.58
N LYS A 6 -13.53 13.71 13.05
CA LYS A 6 -12.75 13.47 11.85
C LYS A 6 -13.61 13.69 10.62
N ILE A 7 -12.93 14.09 9.56
CA ILE A 7 -13.52 14.46 8.28
C ILE A 7 -13.95 13.21 7.52
N THR A 8 -15.13 13.29 6.90
CA THR A 8 -15.53 12.40 5.80
C THR A 8 -15.13 13.07 4.49
N ALA A 9 -14.07 12.61 3.86
CA ALA A 9 -13.57 13.15 2.61
C ALA A 9 -14.42 12.65 1.43
N LEU A 10 -15.07 13.56 0.72
CA LEU A 10 -15.82 13.29 -0.51
C LEU A 10 -14.97 13.71 -1.70
N TYR A 11 -14.44 12.75 -2.45
CA TYR A 11 -13.51 13.04 -3.54
C TYR A 11 -14.20 12.95 -4.91
N CYS A 12 -14.13 14.06 -5.66
CA CYS A 12 -14.64 14.18 -7.02
C CYS A 12 -13.51 14.44 -8.01
N ARG A 13 -13.60 13.83 -9.20
CA ARG A 13 -12.71 14.14 -10.32
C ARG A 13 -13.52 14.38 -11.59
N LEU A 14 -13.17 15.46 -12.30
CA LEU A 14 -13.56 15.68 -13.68
C LEU A 14 -12.42 15.26 -14.60
N SER A 15 -12.72 14.40 -15.58
CA SER A 15 -11.78 14.15 -16.67
C SER A 15 -11.99 15.15 -17.81
N GLN A 16 -10.97 15.38 -18.64
CA GLN A 16 -11.13 16.22 -19.84
C GLN A 16 -12.18 15.67 -20.82
N GLU A 17 -12.35 14.34 -20.86
CA GLU A 17 -13.40 13.67 -21.63
C GLU A 17 -14.79 14.05 -21.09
N ASP A 18 -14.94 14.16 -19.77
CA ASP A 18 -16.20 14.58 -19.12
C ASP A 18 -16.51 16.08 -19.33
N MET A 19 -15.50 16.93 -19.57
CA MET A 19 -15.73 18.35 -19.90
C MET A 19 -16.42 18.53 -21.25
N GLN A 20 -16.04 17.72 -22.26
CA GLN A 20 -16.65 17.78 -23.58
C GLN A 20 -18.12 17.36 -23.60
N ALA A 21 -18.57 16.59 -22.59
CA ALA A 21 -19.95 16.13 -22.45
C ALA A 21 -20.89 17.13 -21.73
N GLY A 22 -20.38 18.29 -21.27
CA GLY A 22 -21.17 19.34 -20.61
C GLY A 22 -20.73 19.61 -19.17
N GLU A 23 -19.99 20.71 -18.97
CA GLU A 23 -19.28 21.08 -17.75
C GLU A 23 -20.13 21.23 -16.48
N SER A 24 -21.35 21.76 -16.57
CA SER A 24 -22.13 22.10 -15.35
C SER A 24 -22.87 20.93 -14.70
N GLY A 25 -23.28 19.92 -15.48
CA GLY A 25 -24.06 18.79 -14.96
C GLY A 25 -23.21 17.74 -14.26
N SER A 26 -21.99 17.48 -14.76
CA SER A 26 -21.14 16.37 -14.34
C SER A 26 -20.63 16.50 -12.89
N ILE A 27 -20.07 17.66 -12.52
CA ILE A 27 -19.48 17.82 -11.17
C ILE A 27 -20.53 18.00 -10.08
N GLN A 28 -21.59 18.76 -10.37
CA GLN A 28 -22.67 18.98 -9.41
C GLN A 28 -23.40 17.68 -9.14
N HIS A 29 -23.63 16.87 -10.16
CA HIS A 29 -24.22 15.54 -10.00
C HIS A 29 -23.30 14.60 -9.20
N GLN A 30 -21.98 14.59 -9.45
CA GLN A 30 -21.04 13.82 -8.62
C GLN A 30 -21.07 14.25 -7.14
N LYS A 31 -21.04 15.56 -6.88
CA LYS A 31 -21.14 16.10 -5.51
C LYS A 31 -22.47 15.71 -4.85
N MET A 32 -23.57 15.80 -5.60
CA MET A 32 -24.90 15.42 -5.11
C MET A 32 -24.96 13.93 -4.75
N ILE A 33 -24.44 13.05 -5.60
CA ILE A 33 -24.39 11.60 -5.31
C ILE A 33 -23.60 11.33 -4.03
N LEU A 34 -22.41 11.92 -3.89
CA LEU A 34 -21.56 11.73 -2.72
C LEU A 34 -22.19 12.29 -1.45
N GLN A 35 -22.77 13.49 -1.52
CA GLN A 35 -23.43 14.09 -0.36
C GLN A 35 -24.64 13.27 0.06
N ARG A 36 -25.47 12.87 -0.90
CA ARG A 36 -26.65 12.06 -0.63
C ARG A 36 -26.28 10.73 0.03
N TYR A 37 -25.25 10.06 -0.47
CA TYR A 37 -24.74 8.83 0.13
C TYR A 37 -24.22 9.08 1.56
N ALA A 38 -23.47 10.17 1.76
CA ALA A 38 -22.99 10.55 3.07
C ALA A 38 -24.15 10.77 4.07
N ASP A 39 -25.19 11.49 3.63
CA ASP A 39 -26.36 11.80 4.45
C ASP A 39 -27.19 10.54 4.79
N GLU A 40 -27.45 9.69 3.78
CA GLU A 40 -28.20 8.42 3.93
C GLU A 40 -27.52 7.44 4.88
N HIS A 41 -26.18 7.45 4.93
CA HIS A 41 -25.37 6.59 5.79
C HIS A 41 -24.87 7.27 7.08
N HIS A 42 -25.37 8.47 7.38
CA HIS A 42 -25.03 9.24 8.59
C HIS A 42 -23.55 9.56 8.77
N PHE A 43 -22.83 9.78 7.66
CA PHE A 43 -21.48 10.31 7.71
C PHE A 43 -21.50 11.80 8.07
N LEU A 44 -20.68 12.18 9.05
CA LEU A 44 -20.61 13.56 9.57
C LEU A 44 -19.34 14.25 9.09
N ASN A 45 -19.31 15.58 9.21
CA ASN A 45 -18.15 16.43 8.86
C ASN A 45 -17.65 16.17 7.43
N THR A 46 -18.55 16.25 6.44
CA THR A 46 -18.22 16.03 5.04
C THR A 46 -17.40 17.19 4.46
N LYS A 47 -16.31 16.86 3.77
CA LYS A 47 -15.47 17.85 3.07
C LYS A 47 -15.20 17.38 1.65
N PHE A 48 -15.48 18.25 0.68
CA PHE A 48 -15.22 17.96 -0.72
C PHE A 48 -13.77 18.24 -1.09
N PHE A 49 -13.18 17.29 -1.80
CA PHE A 49 -11.90 17.42 -2.50
C PHE A 49 -12.19 17.23 -3.98
N VAL A 50 -11.80 18.19 -4.81
CA VAL A 50 -12.20 18.23 -6.21
C VAL A 50 -10.98 18.47 -7.09
N ASP A 51 -10.84 17.66 -8.13
CA ASP A 51 -9.87 17.86 -9.20
C ASP A 51 -10.60 18.09 -10.53
N ASP A 52 -10.24 19.14 -11.25
CA ASP A 52 -10.81 19.51 -12.54
C ASP A 52 -9.79 19.40 -13.67
N GLY A 53 -10.19 18.82 -14.80
CA GLY A 53 -9.34 18.70 -16.00
C GLY A 53 -8.16 17.73 -15.91
N PHE A 54 -8.09 16.88 -14.87
CA PHE A 54 -6.99 15.94 -14.67
C PHE A 54 -7.26 14.55 -15.26
N SER A 55 -6.25 13.99 -15.93
CA SER A 55 -6.29 12.60 -16.38
C SER A 55 -6.28 11.64 -15.20
N GLY A 56 -6.96 10.50 -15.34
CA GLY A 56 -7.01 9.48 -14.29
C GLY A 56 -5.67 8.75 -14.08
N VAL A 57 -4.65 9.05 -14.88
CA VAL A 57 -3.34 8.36 -14.88
C VAL A 57 -2.35 9.06 -13.96
N SER A 58 -2.37 10.40 -13.91
CA SER A 58 -1.51 11.17 -13.00
C SER A 58 -2.09 11.19 -11.59
N PHE A 59 -1.25 11.09 -10.57
CA PHE A 59 -1.62 11.25 -9.15
C PHE A 59 -1.15 12.61 -8.58
N GLU A 60 -0.50 13.42 -9.41
CA GLU A 60 -0.16 14.81 -9.10
C GLU A 60 -1.40 15.67 -9.37
N ARG A 61 -2.38 15.59 -8.47
CA ARG A 61 -3.62 16.34 -8.54
C ARG A 61 -3.83 17.06 -7.21
N GLU A 62 -4.10 18.34 -7.24
CA GLU A 62 -4.12 19.18 -6.04
C GLU A 62 -5.18 18.73 -5.02
N GLY A 63 -6.38 18.38 -5.49
CA GLY A 63 -7.47 17.89 -4.65
C GLY A 63 -7.14 16.54 -4.01
N LEU A 64 -6.58 15.61 -4.78
CA LEU A 64 -6.13 14.32 -4.26
C LEU A 64 -5.00 14.49 -3.22
N GLN A 65 -3.99 15.31 -3.52
CA GLN A 65 -2.86 15.55 -2.63
C GLN A 65 -3.29 16.24 -1.33
N ALA A 66 -4.19 17.23 -1.43
CA ALA A 66 -4.78 17.87 -0.25
C ALA A 66 -5.56 16.86 0.61
N MET A 67 -6.29 15.93 0.00
CA MET A 67 -6.98 14.85 0.73
C MET A 67 -5.97 13.93 1.43
N LEU A 68 -4.92 13.50 0.74
CA LEU A 68 -3.90 12.62 1.30
C LEU A 68 -3.13 13.27 2.46
N GLN A 69 -2.84 14.57 2.38
CA GLN A 69 -2.25 15.31 3.51
C GLN A 69 -3.14 15.33 4.75
N GLU A 70 -4.46 15.44 4.57
CA GLU A 70 -5.43 15.37 5.67
C GLU A 70 -5.54 13.95 6.25
N VAL A 71 -5.37 12.93 5.40
CA VAL A 71 -5.28 11.51 5.81
C VAL A 71 -4.02 11.28 6.65
N GLU A 72 -2.85 11.69 6.16
CA GLU A 72 -1.57 11.56 6.87
C GLU A 72 -1.55 12.32 8.20
N ALA A 73 -2.26 13.45 8.26
CA ALA A 73 -2.43 14.19 9.51
C ALA A 73 -3.44 13.56 10.48
N GLY A 74 -4.02 12.40 10.14
CA GLY A 74 -4.98 11.67 10.96
C GLY A 74 -6.34 12.35 11.12
N ARG A 75 -6.64 13.36 10.29
CA ARG A 75 -7.87 14.17 10.37
C ARG A 75 -9.04 13.55 9.61
N VAL A 76 -8.78 12.63 8.69
CA VAL A 76 -9.81 11.92 7.91
C VAL A 76 -10.14 10.60 8.58
N ALA A 77 -11.42 10.23 8.59
CA ALA A 77 -11.88 8.91 9.03
C ALA A 77 -12.39 8.07 7.86
N THR A 78 -12.96 8.69 6.84
CA THR A 78 -13.55 7.98 5.71
C THR A 78 -13.33 8.77 4.42
N VAL A 79 -12.98 8.06 3.35
CA VAL A 79 -12.87 8.59 1.99
C VAL A 79 -13.96 7.93 1.15
N ILE A 80 -14.77 8.74 0.48
CA ILE A 80 -15.87 8.29 -0.37
C ILE A 80 -15.68 8.83 -1.79
N THR A 81 -15.73 7.93 -2.77
CA THR A 81 -15.69 8.26 -4.19
C THR A 81 -16.89 7.67 -4.91
N LYS A 82 -17.21 8.20 -6.10
CA LYS A 82 -18.28 7.64 -6.93
C LYS A 82 -17.92 6.24 -7.41
N ASP A 83 -16.69 6.09 -7.89
CA ASP A 83 -16.11 4.86 -8.43
C ASP A 83 -14.58 4.90 -8.25
N LEU A 84 -13.93 3.74 -8.31
CA LEU A 84 -12.48 3.55 -8.21
C LEU A 84 -11.72 4.37 -9.26
N SER A 85 -12.32 4.57 -10.44
CA SER A 85 -11.72 5.36 -11.52
C SER A 85 -11.55 6.84 -11.14
N ARG A 86 -12.34 7.34 -10.17
CA ARG A 86 -12.15 8.69 -9.63
C ARG A 86 -10.84 8.79 -8.88
N LEU A 87 -10.55 7.85 -7.97
CA LEU A 87 -9.29 7.80 -7.23
C LEU A 87 -8.09 7.68 -8.19
N GLY A 88 -8.12 6.71 -9.10
CA GLY A 88 -7.12 6.61 -10.16
C GLY A 88 -7.32 5.43 -11.10
N ARG A 89 -6.91 5.60 -12.35
CA ARG A 89 -6.92 4.55 -13.39
C ARG A 89 -5.69 3.62 -13.31
N ASN A 90 -4.64 4.00 -12.57
CA ASN A 90 -3.50 3.11 -12.32
C ASN A 90 -3.84 2.17 -11.17
N TYR A 91 -4.22 0.93 -11.50
CA TYR A 91 -4.59 -0.08 -10.52
C TYR A 91 -3.56 -0.26 -9.41
N LEU A 92 -2.26 -0.21 -9.73
CA LEU A 92 -1.18 -0.41 -8.75
C LEU A 92 -1.18 0.68 -7.67
N LYS A 93 -1.17 1.95 -8.08
CA LYS A 93 -1.19 3.08 -7.12
C LYS A 93 -2.53 3.18 -6.40
N THR A 94 -3.64 2.96 -7.10
CA THR A 94 -4.98 3.00 -6.50
C THR A 94 -5.12 1.92 -5.43
N GLY A 95 -4.66 0.69 -5.68
CA GLY A 95 -4.72 -0.37 -4.68
C GLY A 95 -3.72 -0.21 -3.54
N GLU A 96 -2.54 0.36 -3.76
CA GLU A 96 -1.64 0.76 -2.67
C GLU A 96 -2.31 1.74 -1.70
N LEU A 97 -3.03 2.74 -2.22
CA LEU A 97 -3.79 3.67 -1.38
C LEU A 97 -4.88 2.95 -0.57
N ILE A 98 -5.65 2.08 -1.21
CA ILE A 98 -6.82 1.41 -0.61
C ILE A 98 -6.41 0.34 0.40
N GLU A 99 -5.37 -0.44 0.12
CA GLU A 99 -4.99 -1.61 0.92
C GLU A 99 -3.94 -1.29 1.99
N ILE A 100 -3.18 -0.21 1.85
CA ILE A 100 -2.07 0.11 2.76
C ILE A 100 -2.23 1.51 3.34
N VAL A 101 -2.19 2.55 2.51
CA VAL A 101 -2.14 3.93 3.02
C VAL A 101 -3.39 4.26 3.85
N PHE A 102 -4.58 3.94 3.37
CA PHE A 102 -5.80 4.20 4.12
C PHE A 102 -5.91 3.32 5.38
N PRO A 103 -5.72 1.99 5.35
CA PRO A 103 -5.73 1.16 6.56
C PRO A 103 -4.69 1.55 7.60
N GLU A 104 -3.45 1.87 7.21
CA GLU A 104 -2.38 2.31 8.12
C GLU A 104 -2.74 3.61 8.85
N ASN A 105 -3.49 4.49 8.19
CA ASN A 105 -3.98 5.74 8.77
C ASN A 105 -5.36 5.59 9.45
N GLY A 106 -5.91 4.37 9.53
CA GLY A 106 -7.23 4.09 10.11
C GLY A 106 -8.38 4.73 9.34
N VAL A 107 -8.22 4.87 8.01
CA VAL A 107 -9.20 5.45 7.10
C VAL A 107 -9.96 4.35 6.38
N ARG A 108 -11.29 4.44 6.42
CA ARG A 108 -12.19 3.59 5.61
C ARG A 108 -12.35 4.20 4.21
N TYR A 109 -12.17 3.39 3.18
CA TYR A 109 -12.46 3.76 1.80
C TYR A 109 -13.75 3.13 1.30
N ILE A 110 -14.56 3.92 0.58
CA ILE A 110 -15.83 3.54 -0.03
C ILE A 110 -15.88 4.04 -1.48
N ALA A 111 -16.19 3.15 -2.43
CA ALA A 111 -16.58 3.51 -3.80
C ALA A 111 -18.01 3.03 -4.07
N ILE A 112 -18.90 3.98 -4.31
CA ILE A 112 -20.36 3.76 -4.32
C ILE A 112 -20.79 2.81 -5.45
N ASN A 113 -20.36 3.09 -6.68
CA ASN A 113 -20.82 2.35 -7.86
C ASN A 113 -20.17 0.99 -7.99
N ASP A 114 -18.94 0.83 -7.51
CA ASP A 114 -18.21 -0.44 -7.56
C ASP A 114 -18.52 -1.33 -6.35
N GLY A 115 -19.43 -0.92 -5.46
CA GLY A 115 -19.79 -1.67 -4.27
C GLY A 115 -18.63 -1.92 -3.31
N VAL A 116 -17.55 -1.14 -3.40
CA VAL A 116 -16.34 -1.34 -2.59
C VAL A 116 -16.47 -0.61 -1.28
N ASP A 117 -16.25 -1.33 -0.19
CA ASP A 117 -16.22 -0.78 1.15
C ASP A 117 -15.20 -1.55 1.99
N THR A 118 -14.05 -0.94 2.23
CA THR A 118 -12.94 -1.57 2.97
C THR A 118 -13.26 -2.01 4.40
N ALA A 119 -14.38 -1.56 4.99
CA ALA A 119 -14.85 -2.06 6.28
C ALA A 119 -15.69 -3.35 6.18
N ARG A 120 -16.16 -3.71 4.98
CA ARG A 120 -16.91 -4.95 4.72
C ARG A 120 -15.95 -6.05 4.27
N GLU A 121 -16.15 -7.27 4.78
CA GLU A 121 -15.33 -8.44 4.41
C GLU A 121 -15.61 -8.95 2.98
N ASP A 122 -16.82 -8.72 2.47
CA ASP A 122 -17.26 -9.14 1.13
C ASP A 122 -17.22 -7.93 0.17
N ASN A 123 -16.09 -7.78 -0.52
CA ASN A 123 -15.87 -6.71 -1.49
C ASN A 123 -15.62 -7.31 -2.89
N GLU A 124 -16.23 -6.74 -3.92
CA GLU A 124 -15.89 -7.05 -5.33
C GLU A 124 -14.41 -6.74 -5.67
N PHE A 125 -13.71 -6.00 -4.80
CA PHE A 125 -12.27 -5.73 -4.89
C PHE A 125 -11.36 -6.87 -4.37
N THR A 126 -11.93 -7.93 -3.79
CA THR A 126 -11.18 -9.07 -3.21
C THR A 126 -10.13 -9.68 -4.16
N PRO A 127 -10.39 -9.85 -5.47
CA PRO A 127 -9.38 -10.38 -6.39
C PRO A 127 -8.16 -9.46 -6.55
N LEU A 128 -8.37 -8.15 -6.61
CA LEU A 128 -7.27 -7.17 -6.69
C LEU A 128 -6.51 -7.14 -5.37
N ARG A 129 -7.21 -7.14 -4.23
CA ARG A 129 -6.63 -7.22 -2.89
C ARG A 129 -5.70 -8.44 -2.73
N ASN A 130 -6.12 -9.61 -3.21
CA ASN A 130 -5.30 -10.81 -3.19
C ASN A 130 -4.05 -10.67 -4.06
N TRP A 131 -4.17 -10.09 -5.26
CA TRP A 131 -3.02 -9.81 -6.12
C TRP A 131 -2.02 -8.85 -5.47
N PHE A 132 -2.51 -7.81 -4.78
CA PHE A 132 -1.68 -6.88 -4.02
C PHE A 132 -0.95 -7.54 -2.88
N ASN A 133 -1.66 -8.33 -2.05
CA ASN A 133 -1.04 -9.06 -0.96
C ASN A 133 0.08 -9.97 -1.48
N GLU A 134 -0.13 -10.64 -2.61
CA GLU A 134 0.89 -11.46 -3.26
C GLU A 134 2.06 -10.62 -3.80
N PHE A 135 1.78 -9.48 -4.43
CA PHE A 135 2.81 -8.55 -4.92
C PHE A 135 3.67 -8.00 -3.77
N TYR A 136 3.05 -7.53 -2.68
CA TYR A 136 3.74 -7.00 -1.51
C TYR A 136 4.59 -8.07 -0.82
N ALA A 137 4.08 -9.29 -0.68
CA ALA A 137 4.85 -10.42 -0.16
C ALA A 137 6.07 -10.71 -1.05
N ARG A 138 5.91 -10.65 -2.38
CA ARG A 138 7.01 -10.84 -3.35
C ARG A 138 8.05 -9.71 -3.30
N ASP A 139 7.63 -8.45 -3.23
CA ASP A 139 8.55 -7.30 -3.15
C ASP A 139 9.37 -7.32 -1.85
N THR A 140 8.68 -7.56 -0.72
CA THR A 140 9.32 -7.73 0.59
C THR A 140 10.36 -8.85 0.55
N SER A 141 10.00 -10.00 -0.05
CA SER A 141 10.91 -11.12 -0.23
C SER A 141 12.14 -10.76 -1.07
N LYS A 142 11.97 -9.95 -2.13
CA LYS A 142 13.10 -9.48 -2.96
C LYS A 142 14.04 -8.58 -2.17
N LYS A 143 13.51 -7.63 -1.40
CA LYS A 143 14.32 -6.74 -0.54
C LYS A 143 15.11 -7.51 0.51
N ILE A 144 14.47 -8.47 1.19
CA ILE A 144 15.14 -9.34 2.17
C ILE A 144 16.26 -10.14 1.49
N ARG A 145 16.00 -10.72 0.31
CA ARG A 145 17.03 -11.45 -0.45
C ARG A 145 18.20 -10.54 -0.85
N ALA A 146 17.93 -9.31 -1.27
CA ALA A 146 18.98 -8.35 -1.61
C ALA A 146 19.85 -7.99 -0.40
N VAL A 147 19.25 -7.74 0.77
CA VAL A 147 19.99 -7.50 2.03
C VAL A 147 20.85 -8.71 2.38
N LYS A 148 20.26 -9.92 2.32
CA LYS A 148 20.96 -11.18 2.58
C LYS A 148 22.13 -11.40 1.63
N GLN A 149 21.96 -11.10 0.35
CA GLN A 149 23.01 -11.21 -0.66
C GLN A 149 24.13 -10.18 -0.43
N ALA A 150 23.79 -8.95 -0.05
CA ALA A 150 24.77 -7.92 0.29
C ALA A 150 25.60 -8.30 1.52
N GLN A 151 24.97 -8.88 2.55
CA GLN A 151 25.68 -9.45 3.70
C GLN A 151 26.62 -10.58 3.27
N ALA A 152 26.13 -11.52 2.45
CA ALA A 152 26.94 -12.63 1.93
C ALA A 152 28.18 -12.13 1.16
N GLN A 153 28.04 -11.11 0.31
CA GLN A 153 29.14 -10.53 -0.46
C GLN A 153 30.20 -9.86 0.41
N LYS A 154 29.81 -9.34 1.58
CA LYS A 154 30.75 -8.80 2.57
C LYS A 154 31.43 -9.90 3.41
N GLY A 155 31.12 -11.17 3.17
CA GLY A 155 31.56 -12.27 4.01
C GLY A 155 30.83 -12.31 5.36
N GLU A 156 29.75 -11.53 5.50
CA GLU A 156 28.94 -11.50 6.71
C GLU A 156 27.95 -12.66 6.72
N ARG A 157 27.67 -13.15 7.92
CA ARG A 157 26.71 -14.20 8.19
C ARG A 157 25.28 -13.74 7.88
N VAL A 158 24.57 -14.60 7.16
CA VAL A 158 23.25 -14.30 6.59
C VAL A 158 22.10 -15.10 7.26
N ASN A 159 22.41 -16.24 7.91
CA ASN A 159 21.42 -17.20 8.43
C ASN A 159 21.73 -17.65 9.88
N GLY A 160 20.74 -18.33 10.48
CA GLY A 160 20.69 -18.70 11.90
C GLY A 160 21.65 -19.80 12.36
N GLU A 161 21.70 -20.97 11.72
CA GLU A 161 22.62 -22.04 12.17
C GLU A 161 24.02 -21.89 11.58
N TYR A 162 25.02 -22.34 12.36
CA TYR A 162 26.43 -22.32 11.94
C TYR A 162 26.70 -23.52 11.01
N PRO A 163 27.27 -23.30 9.82
CA PRO A 163 27.67 -24.40 8.96
C PRO A 163 28.72 -25.28 9.67
N TYR A 164 28.60 -26.61 9.52
CA TYR A 164 29.61 -27.55 10.02
C TYR A 164 30.99 -27.21 9.44
N GLY A 165 32.03 -27.20 10.29
CA GLY A 165 33.37 -26.70 9.92
C GLY A 165 33.64 -25.23 10.30
N TYR A 166 32.64 -24.51 10.83
CA TYR A 166 32.77 -23.09 11.22
C TYR A 166 32.15 -22.83 12.59
N ILE A 167 32.75 -21.93 13.36
CA ILE A 167 32.26 -21.41 14.65
C ILE A 167 32.10 -19.88 14.59
N PRO A 168 31.24 -19.27 15.43
CA PRO A 168 31.15 -17.82 15.51
C PRO A 168 32.48 -17.21 15.96
N ASP A 169 32.87 -16.09 15.34
CA ASP A 169 33.98 -15.27 15.84
C ASP A 169 33.60 -14.67 17.21
N PRO A 170 34.40 -14.87 18.27
CA PRO A 170 34.17 -14.29 19.59
C PRO A 170 34.06 -12.75 19.58
N ASN A 171 34.70 -12.09 18.61
CA ASN A 171 34.77 -10.63 18.51
C ASN A 171 33.76 -10.04 17.52
N ASN A 172 33.17 -10.86 16.64
CA ASN A 172 32.20 -10.40 15.64
C ASN A 172 31.15 -11.47 15.32
N ARG A 173 29.91 -11.26 15.80
CA ARG A 173 28.79 -12.18 15.59
C ARG A 173 28.40 -12.40 14.12
N HIS A 174 28.80 -11.50 13.23
CA HIS A 174 28.56 -11.59 11.79
C HIS A 174 29.71 -12.28 11.04
N HIS A 175 30.79 -12.64 11.71
CA HIS A 175 31.94 -13.32 11.12
C HIS A 175 32.02 -14.77 11.61
N LEU A 176 32.45 -15.66 10.71
CA LEU A 176 32.63 -17.08 10.99
C LEU A 176 34.11 -17.43 10.85
N ILE A 177 34.65 -18.12 11.85
CA ILE A 177 36.02 -18.64 11.81
C ILE A 177 36.00 -20.15 11.62
N PRO A 178 36.96 -20.75 10.89
CA PRO A 178 37.06 -22.19 10.75
C PRO A 178 37.20 -22.86 12.12
N ASP A 179 36.40 -23.88 12.38
CA ASP A 179 36.50 -24.70 13.57
C ASP A 179 37.79 -25.54 13.53
N PRO A 180 38.71 -25.42 14.51
CA PRO A 180 39.92 -26.23 14.56
C PRO A 180 39.68 -27.75 14.49
N GLU A 181 38.57 -28.24 15.07
CA GLU A 181 38.28 -29.68 15.12
C GLU A 181 37.58 -30.17 13.85
N THR A 182 36.58 -29.44 13.36
CA THR A 182 35.72 -29.90 12.26
C THR A 182 36.13 -29.40 10.88
N ALA A 183 36.84 -28.26 10.75
CA ALA A 183 37.30 -27.75 9.46
C ALA A 183 38.28 -28.68 8.70
N PRO A 184 39.20 -29.42 9.35
CA PRO A 184 40.05 -30.38 8.66
C PRO A 184 39.25 -31.48 7.95
N ILE A 185 38.16 -31.93 8.55
CA ILE A 185 37.27 -32.97 7.99
C ILE A 185 36.61 -32.45 6.70
N VAL A 186 36.09 -31.22 6.72
CA VAL A 186 35.49 -30.60 5.52
C VAL A 186 36.50 -30.49 4.37
N LYS A 187 37.73 -30.07 4.66
CA LYS A 187 38.82 -30.00 3.66
C LYS A 187 39.18 -31.37 3.11
N GLN A 188 39.15 -32.41 3.93
CA GLN A 188 39.45 -33.78 3.52
C GLN A 188 38.35 -34.33 2.59
N VAL A 189 37.08 -34.09 2.92
CA VAL A 189 35.94 -34.50 2.08
C VAL A 189 36.02 -33.83 0.70
N PHE A 190 36.31 -32.53 0.62
CA PHE A 190 36.47 -31.84 -0.66
C PHE A 190 37.59 -32.42 -1.53
N ARG A 191 38.69 -32.90 -0.94
CA ARG A 191 39.78 -33.56 -1.68
C ARG A 191 39.42 -34.95 -2.23
N TYR A 192 38.42 -35.61 -1.67
CA TYR A 192 38.00 -36.94 -2.14
C TYR A 192 36.92 -36.88 -3.23
N VAL A 193 36.20 -35.77 -3.33
CA VAL A 193 35.02 -35.62 -4.18
C VAL A 193 35.28 -34.69 -5.39
N CYS A 194 36.27 -33.81 -5.31
CA CYS A 194 36.72 -32.94 -6.41
C CYS A 194 38.10 -33.36 -6.91
#